data_AF-A0A2P5HYI5-F1
#
_entry.id   AF-A0A2P5HYI5-F1
#
_cell.length_a   1.000
_cell.length_b   1.000
_cell.length_c   1.000
_cell.angle_alpha   90.00
_cell.angle_beta   90.00
_cell.angle_gamma   90.00
#
_symmetry.space_group_name_H-M   'P 1'
#
loop_
_entity.id
_entity.type
_entity.pdbx_description
1 polymer ?
#
loop_
_entity_poly.entity_id
_entity_poly.type
_entity_poly.pdbx_seq_one_letter_code
_entity_poly.pdbx_strand_id
1 'polypeptide(L)'
;MRGNKNMAIKHCRHGITICNSMPEGLSGWAGQEIKPIFLRLATLPYFFGVEAGDFPEPLGLVSDPLSVDVTAEERNTAWDWLVNRTVRLVRLGLSHRQGPLRQIPKPGDLYEEQGRVCRALGPWRNCYRDLRLRGSLSLEDMLSNLFNEMKCIAGIIWAWCCLSSNELVYDEYIDDFEELVSLVQQLVDLKAEDSGPKGKFIFEMGFMPYLYFTVLNCRRLDLRLAALRHMPVIGHERESLFSTRNCYYAGIRVVELEHGICLDPSRPEFPDDVGAPLPVDQFRVRSADITDEVDIRLDDDGKGVEYRKVFFWIKPEAITPGFIEWLRIGSIPPSTQTNTSASSSVLKRASAVSS
;
A
#
# COMPACT_ATOMS: atom_id res chain seq x y z
N MET A 1 -9.86 -5.50 16.79
CA MET A 1 -10.03 -6.35 15.59
C MET A 1 -8.93 -7.43 15.59
N ARG A 2 -9.12 -8.57 16.26
CA ARG A 2 -8.10 -9.64 16.41
C ARG A 2 -7.96 -10.52 15.15
N GLY A 3 -7.73 -9.93 13.98
CA GLY A 3 -7.63 -10.66 12.71
C GLY A 3 -8.95 -11.21 12.13
N ASN A 4 -10.10 -10.90 12.76
CA ASN A 4 -11.39 -11.29 12.22
C ASN A 4 -11.86 -10.26 11.17
N LYS A 5 -11.63 -10.60 9.89
CA LYS A 5 -11.99 -9.82 8.70
C LYS A 5 -13.46 -9.36 8.72
N ASN A 6 -14.39 -10.29 8.93
CA ASN A 6 -15.84 -10.00 8.90
C ASN A 6 -16.25 -9.01 10.00
N MET A 7 -15.69 -9.14 11.20
CA MET A 7 -15.95 -8.21 12.30
C MET A 7 -15.37 -6.82 12.04
N ALA A 8 -14.18 -6.73 11.42
CA ALA A 8 -13.56 -5.46 11.05
C ALA A 8 -14.41 -4.69 10.03
N ILE A 9 -14.88 -5.38 8.99
CA ILE A 9 -15.76 -4.81 7.96
C ILE A 9 -17.08 -4.33 8.57
N LYS A 10 -17.72 -5.16 9.40
CA LYS A 10 -18.95 -4.78 10.10
C LYS A 10 -18.73 -3.55 10.98
N HIS A 11 -17.62 -3.48 11.71
CA HIS A 11 -17.30 -2.33 12.55
C HIS A 11 -17.17 -1.04 11.73
N CYS A 12 -16.42 -1.07 10.63
CA CYS A 12 -16.27 0.10 9.76
C CYS A 12 -17.61 0.53 9.16
N ARG A 13 -18.44 -0.42 8.70
CA ARG A 13 -19.76 -0.13 8.12
C ARG A 13 -20.66 0.59 9.12
N HIS A 14 -20.82 0.04 10.33
CA HIS A 14 -21.67 0.66 11.34
C HIS A 14 -21.13 2.02 11.77
N GLY A 15 -19.81 2.15 11.96
CA GLY A 15 -19.19 3.41 12.36
C GLY A 15 -19.41 4.53 11.35
N ILE A 16 -19.25 4.25 10.05
CA ILE A 16 -19.51 5.22 8.99
C ILE A 16 -20.99 5.55 8.90
N THR A 17 -21.89 4.57 8.99
CA THR A 17 -23.34 4.82 9.00
C THR A 17 -23.75 5.72 10.16
N ILE A 18 -23.19 5.49 11.36
CA ILE A 18 -23.43 6.35 12.53
C ILE A 18 -22.92 7.77 12.25
N CYS A 19 -21.68 7.90 11.77
CA CYS A 19 -21.07 9.20 11.45
C CYS A 19 -21.88 9.99 10.42
N ASN A 20 -22.42 9.32 9.40
CA ASN A 20 -23.25 9.93 8.36
C ASN A 20 -24.65 10.31 8.84
N SER A 21 -25.16 9.64 9.89
CA SER A 21 -26.51 9.87 10.44
C SER A 21 -26.52 10.84 11.63
N MET A 22 -25.36 11.32 12.08
CA MET A 22 -25.25 12.25 13.20
C MET A 22 -25.74 13.65 12.79
N PRO A 23 -26.70 14.26 13.51
CA PRO A 23 -27.14 15.62 13.23
C PRO A 23 -26.01 16.63 13.41
N GLU A 24 -25.92 17.61 12.51
CA GLU A 24 -24.86 18.64 12.51
C GLU A 24 -24.71 19.35 13.86
N GLY A 25 -25.81 19.57 14.59
CA GLY A 25 -25.82 20.22 15.91
C GLY A 25 -25.53 19.32 17.14
N LEU A 26 -25.49 17.99 16.97
CA LEU A 26 -25.15 17.03 18.05
C LEU A 26 -23.65 16.66 18.05
N SER A 27 -22.90 17.22 17.09
CA SER A 27 -21.54 16.85 16.76
C SER A 27 -20.50 17.74 17.47
N GLY A 28 -20.49 17.68 18.81
CA GLY A 28 -19.37 18.21 19.60
C GLY A 28 -18.07 17.43 19.32
N TRP A 29 -17.34 17.07 20.38
CA TRP A 29 -16.10 16.27 20.28
C TRP A 29 -16.24 14.99 19.42
N ALA A 30 -17.40 14.33 19.45
CA ALA A 30 -17.64 13.10 18.70
C ALA A 30 -17.58 13.30 17.17
N GLY A 31 -17.99 14.47 16.66
CA GLY A 31 -17.89 14.77 15.23
C GLY A 31 -16.44 15.00 14.79
N GLN A 32 -15.68 15.74 15.59
CA GLN A 32 -14.31 16.16 15.29
C GLN A 32 -13.30 15.01 15.46
N GLU A 33 -13.48 14.16 16.48
CA GLU A 33 -12.51 13.10 16.80
C GLU A 33 -12.82 11.78 16.10
N ILE A 34 -14.10 11.40 15.99
CA ILE A 34 -14.48 10.05 15.54
C ILE A 34 -14.55 9.98 14.02
N LYS A 35 -15.02 11.04 13.35
CA LYS A 35 -15.17 11.03 11.89
C LYS A 35 -13.83 10.86 11.15
N PRO A 36 -12.72 11.56 11.51
CA PRO A 36 -11.42 11.33 10.87
C PRO A 36 -10.89 9.91 11.06
N ILE A 37 -11.17 9.27 12.20
CA ILE A 37 -10.80 7.86 12.43
C ILE A 37 -11.54 6.96 11.44
N PHE A 38 -12.86 7.10 11.31
CA PHE A 38 -13.63 6.26 10.37
C PHE A 38 -13.34 6.59 8.92
N LEU A 39 -12.92 7.81 8.60
CA LEU A 39 -12.37 8.15 7.29
C LEU A 39 -11.13 7.29 7.01
N ARG A 40 -10.11 7.31 7.87
CA ARG A 40 -8.90 6.47 7.68
C ARG A 40 -9.22 4.97 7.62
N LEU A 41 -10.16 4.50 8.43
CA LEU A 41 -10.59 3.10 8.44
C LEU A 41 -11.43 2.69 7.23
N ALA A 42 -12.04 3.63 6.50
CA ALA A 42 -12.91 3.31 5.36
C ALA A 42 -12.16 2.63 4.20
N THR A 43 -10.83 2.76 4.14
CA THR A 43 -10.01 1.99 3.18
C THR A 43 -9.99 0.49 3.44
N LEU A 44 -10.10 0.04 4.70
CA LEU A 44 -9.94 -1.37 5.08
C LEU A 44 -10.95 -2.29 4.37
N PRO A 45 -12.27 -2.00 4.39
CA PRO A 45 -13.26 -2.87 3.76
C PRO A 45 -13.07 -3.00 2.24
N TYR A 46 -12.61 -1.94 1.58
CA TYR A 46 -12.36 -1.94 0.14
C TYR A 46 -11.26 -2.93 -0.27
N PHE A 47 -10.25 -3.16 0.56
CA PHE A 47 -9.17 -4.12 0.28
C PHE A 47 -9.55 -5.57 0.60
N PHE A 48 -10.50 -5.78 1.51
CA PHE A 48 -10.72 -7.09 2.13
C PHE A 48 -12.18 -7.53 2.05
N GLY A 49 -12.80 -7.46 0.88
CA GLY A 49 -13.98 -8.29 0.60
C GLY A 49 -15.34 -7.64 0.83
N VAL A 50 -15.45 -6.34 0.57
CA VAL A 50 -16.72 -5.75 0.15
C VAL A 50 -16.55 -5.19 -1.25
N GLU A 51 -17.52 -5.43 -2.14
CA GLU A 51 -17.60 -4.69 -3.40
C GLU A 51 -17.70 -3.21 -3.08
N ALA A 52 -16.81 -2.40 -3.66
CA ALA A 52 -16.69 -0.99 -3.28
C ALA A 52 -17.99 -0.20 -3.47
N GLY A 53 -18.87 -0.61 -4.40
CA GLY A 53 -20.20 -0.04 -4.60
C GLY A 53 -21.20 -0.30 -3.46
N ASP A 54 -20.99 -1.35 -2.65
CA ASP A 54 -21.93 -1.77 -1.61
C ASP A 54 -21.57 -1.23 -0.21
N PHE A 55 -20.45 -0.50 -0.09
CA PHE A 55 -19.94 -0.02 1.19
C PHE A 55 -20.26 1.47 1.37
N PRO A 56 -20.73 1.91 2.56
CA PRO A 56 -21.12 3.30 2.77
C PRO A 56 -19.90 4.22 2.68
N GLU A 57 -20.08 5.35 2.00
CA GLU A 57 -19.06 6.38 1.86
C GLU A 57 -19.10 7.34 3.06
N PRO A 58 -17.95 7.71 3.66
CA PRO A 58 -17.91 8.80 4.65
C PRO A 58 -18.35 10.13 4.02
N LEU A 59 -19.35 10.80 4.61
CA LEU A 59 -19.92 12.07 4.12
C LEU A 59 -19.61 13.26 5.04
N GLY A 60 -19.53 14.46 4.46
CA GLY A 60 -19.61 15.74 5.20
C GLY A 60 -18.44 16.03 6.14
N LEU A 61 -17.21 15.97 5.64
CA LEU A 61 -15.99 16.21 6.45
C LEU A 61 -15.10 17.36 5.96
N VAL A 62 -15.17 17.73 4.68
CA VAL A 62 -14.37 18.82 4.10
C VAL A 62 -15.21 19.52 3.05
N SER A 63 -15.12 20.85 2.97
CA SER A 63 -15.88 21.67 2.03
C SER A 63 -15.46 21.46 0.57
N ASP A 64 -14.16 21.26 0.32
CA ASP A 64 -13.61 20.85 -0.97
C ASP A 64 -12.48 19.83 -0.76
N PRO A 65 -12.80 18.53 -0.71
CA PRO A 65 -11.82 17.50 -0.36
C PRO A 65 -10.83 17.17 -1.50
N LEU A 66 -10.99 17.78 -2.68
CA LEU A 66 -10.08 17.60 -3.82
C LEU A 66 -9.06 18.75 -3.92
N SER A 67 -9.25 19.84 -3.20
CA SER A 67 -8.36 20.99 -3.21
C SER A 67 -7.16 20.81 -2.30
N VAL A 68 -6.01 21.35 -2.72
CA VAL A 68 -4.82 21.51 -1.87
C VAL A 68 -4.87 22.83 -1.08
N ASP A 69 -5.73 23.76 -1.49
CA ASP A 69 -5.93 25.09 -0.87
C ASP A 69 -6.91 25.01 0.32
N VAL A 70 -6.72 24.01 1.17
CA VAL A 70 -7.47 23.82 2.41
C VAL A 70 -6.72 24.43 3.59
N THR A 71 -7.43 24.72 4.67
CA THR A 71 -6.81 25.23 5.89
C THR A 71 -5.81 24.22 6.48
N ALA A 72 -4.86 24.68 7.30
CA ALA A 72 -3.92 23.80 7.98
C ALA A 72 -4.64 22.75 8.85
N GLU A 73 -5.78 23.13 9.43
CA GLU A 73 -6.63 22.27 10.27
C GLU A 73 -7.36 21.19 9.45
N GLU A 74 -7.76 21.49 8.22
CA GLU A 74 -8.48 20.56 7.34
C GLU A 74 -7.56 19.67 6.51
N ARG A 75 -6.27 20.01 6.39
CA ARG A 75 -5.31 19.36 5.48
C ARG A 75 -5.26 17.85 5.63
N ASN A 76 -5.16 17.35 6.86
CA ASN A 76 -5.07 15.89 7.10
C ASN A 76 -6.36 15.18 6.70
N THR A 77 -7.51 15.77 7.02
CA THR A 77 -8.83 15.23 6.67
C THR A 77 -9.06 15.23 5.16
N ALA A 78 -8.67 16.31 4.46
CA ALA A 78 -8.74 16.40 3.00
C ALA A 78 -7.87 15.33 2.34
N TRP A 79 -6.65 15.16 2.84
CA TRP A 79 -5.72 14.13 2.38
C TRP A 79 -6.30 12.71 2.58
N ASP A 80 -6.77 12.39 3.79
CA ASP A 80 -7.37 11.08 4.09
C ASP A 80 -8.60 10.81 3.21
N TRP A 81 -9.37 11.84 2.87
CA TRP A 81 -10.49 11.71 1.96
C TRP A 81 -10.04 11.38 0.53
N LEU A 82 -9.00 12.05 0.02
CA LEU A 82 -8.45 11.78 -1.30
C LEU A 82 -7.86 10.36 -1.39
N VAL A 83 -7.18 9.89 -0.34
CA VAL A 83 -6.72 8.50 -0.24
C VAL A 83 -7.90 7.52 -0.33
N ASN A 84 -8.98 7.79 0.40
CA ASN A 84 -10.19 6.95 0.35
C ASN A 84 -10.84 6.92 -1.04
N ARG A 85 -10.97 8.08 -1.71
CA ARG A 85 -11.49 8.13 -3.09
C ARG A 85 -10.62 7.31 -4.04
N THR A 86 -9.31 7.47 -3.93
CA THR A 86 -8.34 6.75 -4.77
C THR A 86 -8.48 5.25 -4.57
N VAL A 87 -8.51 4.77 -3.33
CA VAL A 87 -8.70 3.34 -3.02
C VAL A 87 -10.03 2.83 -3.55
N ARG A 88 -11.12 3.59 -3.36
CA ARG A 88 -12.45 3.20 -3.83
C ARG A 88 -12.49 3.08 -5.35
N LEU A 89 -11.94 4.07 -6.07
CA LEU A 89 -11.79 4.07 -7.53
C LEU A 89 -11.04 2.82 -8.00
N VAL A 90 -9.89 2.53 -7.38
CA VAL A 90 -9.08 1.35 -7.71
C VAL A 90 -9.87 0.07 -7.57
N ARG A 91 -10.69 -0.04 -6.50
CA ARG A 91 -11.47 -1.24 -6.23
C ARG A 91 -12.65 -1.41 -7.14
N LEU A 92 -13.34 -0.32 -7.51
CA LEU A 92 -14.34 -0.36 -8.59
C LEU A 92 -13.70 -0.78 -9.93
N GLY A 93 -12.53 -0.23 -10.26
CA GLY A 93 -11.76 -0.62 -11.45
C GLY A 93 -11.40 -2.11 -11.44
N LEU A 94 -10.95 -2.64 -10.30
CA LEU A 94 -10.65 -4.06 -10.13
C LEU A 94 -11.90 -4.94 -10.33
N SER A 95 -13.06 -4.54 -9.80
CA SER A 95 -14.31 -5.29 -10.00
C SER A 95 -14.68 -5.40 -11.50
N HIS A 96 -14.37 -4.37 -12.29
CA HIS A 96 -14.55 -4.38 -13.76
C HIS A 96 -13.42 -5.07 -14.54
N ARG A 97 -12.22 -5.24 -13.96
CA ARG A 97 -11.11 -5.94 -14.63
C ARG A 97 -11.14 -7.44 -14.38
N GLN A 98 -11.38 -7.84 -13.13
CA GLN A 98 -11.18 -9.20 -12.65
C GLN A 98 -12.35 -9.71 -11.79
N GLY A 99 -13.20 -8.82 -11.27
CA GLY A 99 -14.28 -9.17 -10.36
C GLY A 99 -15.63 -9.48 -11.02
N PRO A 100 -16.73 -9.35 -10.25
CA PRO A 100 -18.08 -9.68 -10.70
C PRO A 100 -18.56 -8.83 -11.90
N LEU A 101 -18.00 -7.64 -12.09
CA LEU A 101 -18.41 -6.69 -13.12
C LEU A 101 -17.57 -6.81 -14.41
N ARG A 102 -16.73 -7.85 -14.55
CA ARG A 102 -15.82 -8.00 -15.71
C ARG A 102 -16.49 -8.04 -17.09
N GLN A 103 -17.76 -8.44 -17.15
CA GLN A 103 -18.56 -8.48 -18.38
C GLN A 103 -19.36 -7.20 -18.63
N ILE A 104 -19.31 -6.26 -17.69
CA ILE A 104 -20.05 -5.01 -17.74
C ILE A 104 -19.08 -3.91 -18.20
N PRO A 105 -19.42 -3.16 -19.26
CA PRO A 105 -18.64 -2.01 -19.68
C PRO A 105 -18.42 -1.03 -18.52
N LYS A 106 -17.21 -0.45 -18.47
CA LYS A 106 -16.89 0.57 -17.47
C LYS A 106 -17.77 1.80 -17.71
N PRO A 107 -18.52 2.27 -16.70
CA PRO A 107 -19.42 3.40 -16.90
C PRO A 107 -18.62 4.72 -17.02
N GLY A 108 -19.21 5.73 -17.69
CA GLY A 108 -18.52 6.99 -18.01
C GLY A 108 -18.13 7.81 -16.79
N ASP A 109 -18.95 7.78 -15.75
CA ASP A 109 -18.71 8.39 -14.44
C ASP A 109 -17.44 7.86 -13.76
N LEU A 110 -17.07 6.59 -14.00
CA LEU A 110 -15.83 6.01 -13.48
C LEU A 110 -14.58 6.65 -14.10
N TYR A 111 -14.62 6.98 -15.39
CA TYR A 111 -13.54 7.73 -16.06
C TYR A 111 -13.51 9.19 -15.62
N GLU A 112 -14.67 9.81 -15.40
CA GLU A 112 -14.73 11.16 -14.84
C GLU A 112 -14.11 11.22 -13.44
N GLU A 113 -14.42 10.24 -12.59
CA GLU A 113 -13.86 10.14 -11.24
C GLU A 113 -12.36 9.88 -11.28
N GLN A 114 -11.88 9.00 -12.18
CA GLN A 114 -10.46 8.82 -12.44
C GLN A 114 -9.78 10.15 -12.75
N GLY A 115 -10.34 10.94 -13.69
CA GLY A 115 -9.81 12.25 -14.04
C GLY A 115 -9.81 13.24 -12.86
N ARG A 116 -10.83 13.23 -12.00
CA ARG A 116 -10.89 14.08 -10.80
C ARG A 116 -9.81 13.72 -9.79
N VAL A 117 -9.68 12.43 -9.46
CA VAL A 117 -8.67 11.92 -8.53
C VAL A 117 -7.25 12.20 -9.04
N CYS A 118 -6.96 11.91 -10.31
CA CYS A 118 -5.64 12.17 -10.90
C CYS A 118 -5.28 13.66 -10.87
N ARG A 119 -6.24 14.56 -11.17
CA ARG A 119 -6.01 16.01 -11.09
C ARG A 119 -5.74 16.50 -9.67
N ALA A 120 -6.34 15.88 -8.66
CA ALA A 120 -6.12 16.24 -7.26
C ALA A 120 -4.77 15.75 -6.73
N LEU A 121 -4.35 14.52 -7.04
CA LEU A 121 -3.13 13.93 -6.50
C LEU A 121 -1.83 14.67 -6.88
N GLY A 122 -1.78 15.27 -8.08
CA GLY A 122 -0.61 16.01 -8.57
C GLY A 122 -0.20 17.19 -7.67
N PRO A 123 -1.09 18.16 -7.40
CA PRO A 123 -0.85 19.25 -6.45
C PRO A 123 -0.41 18.77 -5.05
N TRP A 124 -1.03 17.71 -4.52
CA TRP A 124 -0.65 17.14 -3.22
C TRP A 124 0.78 16.57 -3.23
N ARG A 125 1.17 15.83 -4.27
CA ARG A 125 2.56 15.36 -4.44
C ARG A 125 3.54 16.53 -4.45
N ASN A 126 3.25 17.59 -5.20
CA ASN A 126 4.11 18.77 -5.26
C ASN A 126 4.26 19.43 -3.88
N CYS A 127 3.17 19.56 -3.13
CA CYS A 127 3.19 20.12 -1.78
C CYS A 127 4.10 19.32 -0.84
N TYR A 128 3.95 17.99 -0.77
CA TYR A 128 4.80 17.16 0.09
C TYR A 128 6.26 17.15 -0.34
N ARG A 129 6.52 17.13 -1.66
CA ARG A 129 7.86 17.22 -2.20
C ARG A 129 8.54 18.54 -1.87
N ASP A 130 7.84 19.66 -2.05
CA ASP A 130 8.37 20.99 -1.73
C ASP A 130 8.67 21.13 -0.24
N LEU A 131 7.79 20.61 0.64
CA LEU A 131 8.01 20.60 2.08
C LEU A 131 9.24 19.76 2.46
N ARG A 132 9.40 18.57 1.85
CA ARG A 132 10.59 17.73 2.03
C ARG A 132 11.86 18.47 1.64
N LEU A 133 11.88 19.08 0.46
CA LEU A 133 13.08 19.75 -0.09
C LEU A 133 13.46 21.04 0.65
N ARG A 134 12.51 21.71 1.31
CA ARG A 134 12.80 22.87 2.17
C ARG A 134 13.55 22.51 3.45
N GLY A 135 13.48 21.25 3.90
CA GLY A 135 14.26 20.75 5.04
C GLY A 135 13.94 21.38 6.41
N SER A 136 12.76 21.99 6.56
CA SER A 136 12.37 22.73 7.77
C SER A 136 11.47 21.94 8.73
N LEU A 137 11.34 20.62 8.54
CA LEU A 137 10.43 19.77 9.31
C LEU A 137 11.13 19.18 10.53
N SER A 138 10.37 18.94 11.60
CA SER A 138 10.81 18.07 12.69
C SER A 138 10.99 16.63 12.18
N LEU A 139 11.66 15.77 12.94
CA LEU A 139 11.83 14.35 12.55
C LEU A 139 10.47 13.65 12.36
N GLU A 140 9.52 13.85 13.28
CA GLU A 140 8.19 13.24 13.22
C GLU A 140 7.39 13.74 12.01
N ASP A 141 7.45 15.05 11.75
CA ASP A 141 6.80 15.66 10.57
C ASP A 141 7.46 15.18 9.27
N MET A 142 8.78 14.99 9.25
CA MET A 142 9.51 14.49 8.09
C MET A 142 9.12 13.04 7.78
N LEU A 143 9.02 12.17 8.80
CA LEU A 143 8.56 10.79 8.63
C LEU A 143 7.12 10.75 8.08
N SER A 144 6.24 11.59 8.62
CA SER A 144 4.85 11.70 8.16
C SER A 144 4.76 12.25 6.73
N ASN A 145 5.56 13.26 6.40
CA ASN A 145 5.63 13.85 5.07
C ASN A 145 6.13 12.85 4.02
N LEU A 146 7.22 12.14 4.30
CA LEU A 146 7.74 11.08 3.41
C LEU A 146 6.70 9.98 3.17
N PHE A 147 6.00 9.55 4.21
CA PHE A 147 4.95 8.54 4.08
C PHE A 147 3.79 9.05 3.21
N ASN A 148 3.35 10.29 3.39
CA ASN A 148 2.28 10.87 2.58
C ASN A 148 2.70 11.12 1.12
N GLU A 149 3.96 11.52 0.88
CA GLU A 149 4.50 11.62 -0.47
C GLU A 149 4.53 10.25 -1.17
N MET A 150 4.97 9.20 -0.47
CA MET A 150 4.95 7.82 -0.97
C MET A 150 3.53 7.38 -1.34
N LYS A 151 2.53 7.70 -0.49
CA LYS A 151 1.11 7.44 -0.76
C LYS A 151 0.61 8.23 -1.98
N CYS A 152 1.02 9.49 -2.18
CA CYS A 152 0.68 10.27 -3.38
C CYS A 152 1.17 9.55 -4.64
N ILE A 153 2.43 9.14 -4.65
CA ILE A 153 3.03 8.46 -5.81
C ILE A 153 2.27 7.15 -6.10
N ALA A 154 2.10 6.29 -5.09
CA ALA A 154 1.33 5.06 -5.26
C ALA A 154 -0.11 5.33 -5.73
N GLY A 155 -0.76 6.35 -5.17
CA GLY A 155 -2.10 6.79 -5.54
C GLY A 155 -2.21 7.27 -6.98
N ILE A 156 -1.20 7.97 -7.50
CA ILE A 156 -1.13 8.41 -8.90
C ILE A 156 -1.08 7.19 -9.82
N ILE A 157 -0.14 6.27 -9.57
CA ILE A 157 0.01 5.04 -10.37
C ILE A 157 -1.30 4.23 -10.33
N TRP A 158 -1.87 4.06 -9.14
CA TRP A 158 -3.16 3.41 -8.93
C TRP A 158 -4.28 4.04 -9.74
N ALA A 159 -4.49 5.34 -9.61
CA ALA A 159 -5.58 6.05 -10.27
C ALA A 159 -5.44 5.97 -11.78
N TRP A 160 -4.24 6.15 -12.35
CA TRP A 160 -4.06 6.07 -13.80
C TRP A 160 -4.25 4.65 -14.35
N CYS A 161 -3.80 3.63 -13.61
CA CYS A 161 -3.78 2.26 -14.12
C CYS A 161 -5.05 1.47 -13.80
N CYS A 162 -5.90 1.92 -12.87
CA CYS A 162 -6.99 1.08 -12.32
C CYS A 162 -8.04 0.64 -13.35
N LEU A 163 -8.20 1.38 -14.47
CA LEU A 163 -9.19 1.04 -15.51
C LEU A 163 -8.57 0.32 -16.72
N SER A 164 -7.24 0.22 -16.78
CA SER A 164 -6.53 -0.53 -17.83
C SER A 164 -6.63 -2.02 -17.59
N SER A 165 -6.92 -2.81 -18.63
CA SER A 165 -6.81 -4.28 -18.57
C SER A 165 -5.41 -4.78 -18.92
N ASN A 166 -4.54 -3.91 -19.43
CA ASN A 166 -3.16 -4.23 -19.78
C ASN A 166 -2.25 -4.04 -18.57
N GLU A 167 -1.59 -5.10 -18.11
CA GLU A 167 -0.67 -5.04 -16.95
C GLU A 167 0.68 -4.39 -17.29
N LEU A 168 0.98 -4.19 -18.57
CA LEU A 168 2.20 -3.49 -18.99
C LEU A 168 2.08 -1.96 -18.86
N VAL A 169 0.88 -1.44 -18.59
CA VAL A 169 0.63 0.00 -18.37
C VAL A 169 1.47 0.57 -17.23
N TYR A 170 1.86 -0.26 -16.26
CA TYR A 170 2.69 0.16 -15.12
C TYR A 170 4.12 0.55 -15.53
N ASP A 171 4.59 0.13 -16.71
CA ASP A 171 5.93 0.49 -17.18
C ASP A 171 6.06 1.98 -17.51
N GLU A 172 4.94 2.67 -17.77
CA GLU A 172 4.91 4.13 -17.94
C GLU A 172 5.27 4.88 -16.65
N TYR A 173 5.29 4.18 -15.50
CA TYR A 173 5.47 4.75 -14.17
C TYR A 173 6.71 4.18 -13.45
N ILE A 174 7.70 3.66 -14.19
CA ILE A 174 8.93 3.12 -13.58
C ILE A 174 9.64 4.18 -12.73
N ASP A 175 9.79 5.41 -13.24
CA ASP A 175 10.44 6.50 -12.51
C ASP A 175 9.69 6.84 -11.19
N ASP A 176 8.36 6.73 -11.21
CA ASP A 176 7.54 6.90 -10.00
C ASP A 176 7.76 5.74 -9.00
N PHE A 177 7.91 4.50 -9.47
CA PHE A 177 8.30 3.39 -8.61
C PHE A 177 9.71 3.57 -8.02
N GLU A 178 10.67 4.09 -8.78
CA GLU A 178 12.01 4.42 -8.28
C GLU A 178 11.94 5.46 -7.16
N GLU A 179 11.21 6.55 -7.37
CA GLU A 179 11.04 7.58 -6.34
C GLU A 179 10.31 7.02 -5.11
N LEU A 180 9.28 6.20 -5.29
CA LEU A 180 8.58 5.53 -4.19
C LEU A 180 9.53 4.69 -3.34
N VAL A 181 10.36 3.85 -3.96
CA VAL A 181 11.36 3.02 -3.25
C VAL A 181 12.41 3.90 -2.57
N SER A 182 12.85 4.99 -3.22
CA SER A 182 13.80 5.95 -2.63
C SER A 182 13.24 6.64 -1.38
N LEU A 183 11.95 7.02 -1.38
CA LEU A 183 11.28 7.57 -0.20
C LEU A 183 11.23 6.57 0.95
N VAL A 184 10.99 5.29 0.64
CA VAL A 184 11.00 4.21 1.64
C VAL A 184 12.39 4.00 2.21
N GLN A 185 13.44 4.06 1.39
CA GLN A 185 14.82 4.00 1.88
C GLN A 185 15.12 5.16 2.85
N GLN A 186 14.73 6.40 2.52
CA GLN A 186 14.88 7.55 3.42
C GLN A 186 14.14 7.35 4.74
N LEU A 187 12.92 6.80 4.70
CA LEU A 187 12.16 6.44 5.91
C LEU A 187 12.88 5.38 6.75
N VAL A 188 13.48 4.38 6.12
CA VAL A 188 14.27 3.36 6.81
C VAL A 188 15.49 3.97 7.48
N ASP A 189 16.21 4.85 6.79
CA ASP A 189 17.42 5.49 7.31
C ASP A 189 17.10 6.36 8.52
N LEU A 190 16.04 7.18 8.45
CA LEU A 190 15.60 8.03 9.55
C LEU A 190 15.09 7.22 10.76
N LYS A 191 14.44 6.07 10.53
CA LYS A 191 13.98 5.19 11.61
C LYS A 191 15.07 4.29 12.17
N ALA A 192 16.21 4.12 11.49
CA ALA A 192 17.31 3.31 11.99
C ALA A 192 17.88 3.87 13.31
N GLU A 193 17.71 5.17 13.54
CA GLU A 193 18.11 5.85 14.78
C GLU A 193 17.12 5.60 15.95
N ASP A 194 15.89 5.14 15.66
CA ASP A 194 14.89 4.79 16.66
C ASP A 194 14.99 3.30 17.01
N SER A 195 15.64 2.99 18.14
CA SER A 195 15.83 1.62 18.63
C SER A 195 14.59 1.05 19.35
N GLY A 196 13.46 1.76 19.32
CA GLY A 196 12.24 1.37 20.01
C GLY A 196 11.65 0.04 19.50
N PRO A 197 10.94 -0.71 20.37
CA PRO A 197 10.23 -1.91 19.93
C PRO A 197 9.14 -1.53 18.92
N LYS A 198 9.17 -2.15 17.74
CA LYS A 198 8.11 -1.99 16.74
C LYS A 198 6.77 -2.45 17.31
N GLY A 199 5.73 -1.62 17.15
CA GLY A 199 4.36 -2.02 17.47
C GLY A 199 3.98 -3.28 16.69
N LYS A 200 3.37 -4.27 17.33
CA LYS A 200 2.94 -5.50 16.65
C LYS A 200 1.75 -5.27 15.71
N PHE A 201 0.98 -4.21 15.95
CA PHE A 201 -0.26 -3.96 15.25
C PHE A 201 -0.58 -2.47 15.15
N ILE A 202 -0.99 -2.02 13.96
CA ILE A 202 -1.67 -0.75 13.75
C ILE A 202 -3.03 -0.99 13.08
N PHE A 203 -4.01 -0.15 13.39
CA PHE A 203 -5.36 -0.28 12.83
C PHE A 203 -5.46 0.22 11.38
N GLU A 204 -4.64 1.22 11.06
CA GLU A 204 -4.66 1.91 9.77
C GLU A 204 -3.85 1.18 8.72
N MET A 205 -4.02 1.64 7.48
CA MET A 205 -3.19 1.23 6.37
C MET A 205 -1.78 1.79 6.53
N GLY A 206 -0.81 0.93 6.86
CA GLY A 206 0.60 1.28 6.91
C GLY A 206 1.29 1.15 5.56
N PHE A 207 2.55 0.73 5.56
CA PHE A 207 3.41 0.61 4.38
C PHE A 207 3.07 -0.61 3.50
N MET A 208 2.49 -1.67 4.06
CA MET A 208 2.33 -2.97 3.40
C MET A 208 1.57 -2.92 2.08
N PRO A 209 0.37 -2.33 1.97
CA PRO A 209 -0.32 -2.28 0.68
C PRO A 209 0.44 -1.54 -0.41
N TYR A 210 1.24 -0.54 -0.07
CA TYR A 210 2.02 0.23 -1.04
C TYR A 210 3.27 -0.54 -1.49
N LEU A 211 4.01 -1.14 -0.55
CA LEU A 211 5.17 -1.97 -0.89
C LEU A 211 4.75 -3.25 -1.62
N TYR A 212 3.66 -3.89 -1.19
CA TYR A 212 3.13 -5.09 -1.84
C TYR A 212 2.58 -4.77 -3.23
N PHE A 213 1.97 -3.59 -3.39
CA PHE A 213 1.60 -3.08 -4.70
C PHE A 213 2.82 -2.94 -5.63
N THR A 214 3.92 -2.34 -5.15
CA THR A 214 5.17 -2.24 -5.92
C THR A 214 5.69 -3.62 -6.33
N VAL A 215 5.73 -4.58 -5.41
CA VAL A 215 6.14 -5.96 -5.70
C VAL A 215 5.23 -6.63 -6.73
N LEU A 216 3.91 -6.41 -6.65
CA LEU A 216 2.97 -7.05 -7.56
C LEU A 216 2.98 -6.41 -8.97
N ASN A 217 3.09 -5.09 -9.07
CA ASN A 217 2.77 -4.35 -10.29
C ASN A 217 3.99 -3.78 -11.02
N CYS A 218 5.09 -3.46 -10.35
CA CYS A 218 6.33 -3.08 -11.03
C CYS A 218 6.92 -4.31 -11.74
N ARG A 219 7.42 -4.15 -12.98
CA ARG A 219 8.07 -5.22 -13.76
C ARG A 219 9.59 -5.27 -13.58
N ARG A 220 10.19 -4.23 -13.01
CA ARG A 220 11.64 -4.15 -12.77
C ARG A 220 12.05 -4.94 -11.54
N LEU A 221 12.96 -5.90 -11.71
CA LEU A 221 13.33 -6.84 -10.67
C LEU A 221 13.99 -6.14 -9.47
N ASP A 222 14.94 -5.25 -9.73
CA ASP A 222 15.66 -4.48 -8.70
C ASP A 222 14.70 -3.72 -7.75
N LEU A 223 13.69 -3.05 -8.30
CA LEU A 223 12.70 -2.29 -7.52
C LEU A 223 11.78 -3.21 -6.70
N ARG A 224 11.40 -4.37 -7.24
CA ARG A 224 10.60 -5.37 -6.53
C ARG A 224 11.39 -5.97 -5.37
N LEU A 225 12.66 -6.32 -5.60
CA LEU A 225 13.54 -6.85 -4.56
C LEU A 225 13.81 -5.81 -3.48
N ALA A 226 14.01 -4.53 -3.84
CA ALA A 226 14.13 -3.44 -2.88
C ALA A 226 12.87 -3.30 -2.02
N ALA A 227 11.68 -3.27 -2.63
CA ALA A 227 10.42 -3.21 -1.90
C ALA A 227 10.24 -4.42 -0.94
N LEU A 228 10.57 -5.64 -1.38
CA LEU A 228 10.57 -6.84 -0.54
C LEU A 228 11.49 -6.68 0.68
N ARG A 229 12.72 -6.20 0.48
CA ARG A 229 13.67 -5.96 1.58
C ARG A 229 13.16 -4.92 2.58
N HIS A 230 12.42 -3.91 2.14
CA HIS A 230 11.90 -2.87 3.02
C HIS A 230 10.69 -3.30 3.85
N MET A 231 9.83 -4.21 3.35
CA MET A 231 8.64 -4.66 4.07
C MET A 231 8.88 -5.02 5.56
N PRO A 232 9.84 -5.91 5.89
CA PRO A 232 10.09 -6.26 7.28
C PRO A 232 10.79 -5.17 8.10
N VAL A 233 11.46 -4.22 7.41
CA VAL A 233 12.22 -3.14 8.05
C VAL A 233 11.30 -1.99 8.45
N ILE A 234 10.37 -1.58 7.60
CA ILE A 234 9.51 -0.42 7.85
C ILE A 234 8.14 -0.79 8.42
N GLY A 235 7.63 -1.98 8.09
CA GLY A 235 6.28 -2.40 8.44
C GLY A 235 6.12 -2.87 9.88
N HIS A 236 4.90 -2.78 10.39
CA HIS A 236 4.49 -3.51 11.60
C HIS A 236 4.24 -4.99 11.30
N GLU A 237 4.20 -5.88 12.29
CA GLU A 237 3.88 -7.30 12.03
C GLU A 237 2.50 -7.43 11.33
N ARG A 238 1.57 -6.56 11.71
CA ARG A 238 0.25 -6.43 11.10
C ARG A 238 -0.18 -4.96 10.98
N GLU A 239 -0.61 -4.60 9.79
CA GLU A 239 -1.14 -3.28 9.47
C GLU A 239 -2.56 -3.45 8.96
N SER A 240 -3.55 -3.11 9.79
CA SER A 240 -4.94 -3.45 9.52
C SER A 240 -5.10 -4.98 9.34
N LEU A 241 -5.51 -5.45 8.16
CA LEU A 241 -5.56 -6.87 7.81
C LEU A 241 -4.35 -7.35 6.99
N PHE A 242 -3.42 -6.45 6.64
CA PHE A 242 -2.17 -6.83 6.00
C PHE A 242 -1.22 -7.47 7.00
N SER A 243 -0.84 -8.72 6.75
CA SER A 243 0.27 -9.36 7.45
C SER A 243 1.53 -9.16 6.63
N THR A 244 2.53 -8.50 7.20
CA THR A 244 3.84 -8.28 6.57
C THR A 244 4.45 -9.60 6.14
N ARG A 245 4.37 -10.62 7.00
CA ARG A 245 4.86 -11.97 6.71
C ARG A 245 4.17 -12.57 5.49
N ASN A 246 2.85 -12.54 5.45
CA ASN A 246 2.11 -13.13 4.33
C ASN A 246 2.35 -12.36 3.02
N CYS A 247 2.36 -11.03 3.05
CA CYS A 247 2.64 -10.19 1.88
C CYS A 247 4.07 -10.42 1.36
N TYR A 248 5.04 -10.56 2.27
CA TYR A 248 6.44 -10.82 1.93
C TYR A 248 6.61 -12.15 1.18
N TYR A 249 6.09 -13.26 1.73
CA TYR A 249 6.21 -14.58 1.09
C TYR A 249 5.39 -14.69 -0.20
N ALA A 250 4.19 -14.13 -0.24
CA ALA A 250 3.42 -14.06 -1.48
C ALA A 250 4.16 -13.22 -2.53
N GLY A 251 4.76 -12.10 -2.12
CA GLY A 251 5.54 -11.22 -3.00
C GLY A 251 6.79 -11.89 -3.56
N ILE A 252 7.55 -12.63 -2.75
CA ILE A 252 8.65 -13.48 -3.24
C ILE A 252 8.14 -14.40 -4.34
N ARG A 253 7.06 -15.12 -4.06
CA ARG A 253 6.52 -16.08 -5.02
C ARG A 253 6.07 -15.43 -6.32
N VAL A 254 5.45 -14.25 -6.25
CA VAL A 254 5.10 -13.45 -7.43
C VAL A 254 6.34 -13.14 -8.28
N VAL A 255 7.43 -12.68 -7.66
CA VAL A 255 8.68 -12.37 -8.37
C VAL A 255 9.27 -13.62 -9.02
N GLU A 256 9.32 -14.74 -8.31
CA GLU A 256 9.80 -16.02 -8.84
C GLU A 256 9.00 -16.49 -10.05
N LEU A 257 7.67 -16.44 -9.98
CA LEU A 257 6.77 -16.86 -11.04
C LEU A 257 6.94 -16.02 -12.31
N GLU A 258 7.08 -14.70 -12.16
CA GLU A 258 7.18 -13.79 -13.29
C GLU A 258 8.56 -13.76 -13.95
N HIS A 259 9.62 -13.77 -13.14
CA HIS A 259 11.00 -13.70 -13.63
C HIS A 259 11.62 -15.07 -13.91
N GLY A 260 10.97 -16.16 -13.49
CA GLY A 260 11.52 -17.51 -13.65
C GLY A 260 12.77 -17.76 -12.81
N ILE A 261 12.84 -17.16 -11.61
CA ILE A 261 13.97 -17.25 -10.69
C ILE A 261 13.57 -17.96 -9.39
N CYS A 262 14.55 -18.25 -8.53
CA CYS A 262 14.35 -18.77 -7.19
C CYS A 262 15.05 -17.82 -6.21
N LEU A 263 14.33 -17.31 -5.22
CA LEU A 263 14.86 -16.36 -4.25
C LEU A 263 15.06 -17.04 -2.89
N ASP A 264 16.14 -16.70 -2.21
CA ASP A 264 16.28 -17.02 -0.79
C ASP A 264 15.41 -16.06 0.04
N PRO A 265 14.39 -16.52 0.78
CA PRO A 265 13.57 -15.64 1.60
C PRO A 265 14.31 -14.99 2.77
N SER A 266 15.53 -15.44 3.10
CA SER A 266 16.37 -14.76 4.09
C SER A 266 17.12 -13.57 3.50
N ARG A 267 17.35 -13.61 2.18
CA ARG A 267 18.10 -12.61 1.42
C ARG A 267 17.56 -12.55 -0.02
N PRO A 268 16.45 -11.82 -0.26
CA PRO A 268 15.83 -11.71 -1.58
C PRO A 268 16.66 -10.79 -2.47
N GLU A 269 17.77 -11.32 -2.97
CA GLU A 269 18.69 -10.70 -3.90
C GLU A 269 18.84 -11.60 -5.13
N PHE A 270 19.15 -10.97 -6.27
CA PHE A 270 19.42 -11.68 -7.51
C PHE A 270 20.59 -11.01 -8.23
N PRO A 271 21.56 -11.76 -8.79
CA PRO A 271 22.65 -11.18 -9.55
C PRO A 271 22.14 -10.42 -10.78
N ASP A 272 22.66 -9.21 -11.01
CA ASP A 272 22.28 -8.35 -12.14
C ASP A 272 20.76 -8.07 -12.21
N ASP A 273 20.14 -7.82 -11.05
CA ASP A 273 18.72 -7.50 -10.94
C ASP A 273 18.31 -6.24 -11.73
N VAL A 274 19.20 -5.26 -11.88
CA VAL A 274 19.00 -4.07 -12.71
C VAL A 274 18.95 -4.42 -14.21
N GLY A 275 19.78 -5.37 -14.66
CA GLY A 275 19.85 -5.83 -16.06
C GLY A 275 18.80 -6.89 -16.43
N ALA A 276 18.03 -7.39 -15.45
CA ALA A 276 17.07 -8.47 -15.67
C ALA A 276 15.95 -8.06 -16.65
N PRO A 277 15.55 -8.95 -17.58
CA PRO A 277 14.49 -8.65 -18.53
C PRO A 277 13.14 -8.47 -17.82
N LEU A 278 12.32 -7.54 -18.34
CA LEU A 278 10.97 -7.31 -17.84
C LEU A 278 10.06 -8.52 -18.16
N PRO A 279 9.32 -9.09 -17.19
CA PRO A 279 8.45 -10.26 -17.41
C PRO A 279 7.40 -10.02 -18.49
N VAL A 280 7.24 -10.91 -19.47
CA VAL A 280 6.20 -10.74 -20.51
C VAL A 280 4.78 -10.92 -19.94
N ASP A 281 3.78 -10.30 -20.57
CA ASP A 281 2.39 -10.28 -20.05
C ASP A 281 1.82 -11.68 -19.73
N GLN A 282 2.22 -12.70 -20.50
CA GLN A 282 1.78 -14.08 -20.32
C GLN A 282 2.09 -14.65 -18.92
N PHE A 283 3.16 -14.19 -18.28
CA PHE A 283 3.57 -14.66 -16.95
C PHE A 283 3.13 -13.73 -15.83
N ARG A 284 2.54 -12.57 -16.16
CA ARG A 284 2.15 -11.56 -15.17
C ARG A 284 1.10 -12.10 -14.21
N VAL A 285 1.41 -12.01 -12.93
CA VAL A 285 0.50 -12.26 -11.83
C VAL A 285 -0.31 -10.98 -11.61
N ARG A 286 -1.60 -11.06 -11.91
CA ARG A 286 -2.56 -9.96 -11.87
C ARG A 286 -3.13 -9.71 -10.48
N SER A 287 -3.21 -10.75 -9.66
CA SER A 287 -3.53 -10.70 -8.24
C SER A 287 -2.98 -11.94 -7.53
N ALA A 288 -2.70 -11.80 -6.23
CA ALA A 288 -2.35 -12.91 -5.35
C ALA A 288 -3.23 -12.84 -4.11
N ASP A 289 -4.30 -13.63 -4.11
CA ASP A 289 -5.32 -13.65 -3.07
C ASP A 289 -4.87 -14.57 -1.93
N ILE A 290 -4.33 -13.95 -0.88
CA ILE A 290 -3.90 -14.63 0.33
C ILE A 290 -5.13 -14.94 1.19
N THR A 291 -5.44 -16.22 1.42
CA THR A 291 -6.64 -16.61 2.17
C THR A 291 -6.37 -16.77 3.67
N ASP A 292 -7.44 -16.84 4.47
CA ASP A 292 -7.32 -17.13 5.91
C ASP A 292 -7.05 -18.62 6.20
N GLU A 293 -7.07 -19.49 5.19
CA GLU A 293 -6.83 -20.94 5.34
C GLU A 293 -5.36 -21.22 5.68
N VAL A 294 -5.16 -21.98 6.77
CA VAL A 294 -3.85 -22.38 7.30
C VAL A 294 -3.76 -23.89 7.34
N ASP A 295 -2.60 -24.39 6.96
CA ASP A 295 -2.22 -25.78 7.16
C ASP A 295 -0.89 -25.80 7.95
N ILE A 296 -0.78 -26.67 8.95
CA ILE A 296 0.45 -26.83 9.74
C ILE A 296 1.02 -28.21 9.43
N ARG A 297 2.20 -28.24 8.82
CA ARG A 297 2.89 -29.48 8.45
C ARG A 297 4.13 -29.64 9.31
N LEU A 298 4.49 -30.86 9.65
CA LEU A 298 5.75 -31.14 10.35
C LEU A 298 6.89 -31.16 9.33
N ASP A 299 8.02 -30.54 9.65
CA ASP A 299 9.28 -30.72 8.92
C ASP A 299 10.01 -31.99 9.37
N ASP A 300 11.17 -32.26 8.76
CA ASP A 300 11.99 -33.45 9.02
C ASP A 300 12.47 -33.53 10.50
N ASP A 301 12.52 -32.40 11.19
CA ASP A 301 12.88 -32.29 12.61
C ASP A 301 11.64 -32.38 13.54
N GLY A 302 10.45 -32.61 12.99
CA GLY A 302 9.19 -32.68 13.72
C GLY A 302 8.66 -31.32 14.18
N LYS A 303 9.18 -30.21 13.66
CA LYS A 303 8.73 -28.85 13.97
C LYS A 303 7.59 -28.44 13.04
N GLY A 304 6.57 -27.81 13.63
CA GLY A 304 5.43 -27.28 12.88
C GLY A 304 5.81 -26.10 11.98
N VAL A 305 5.56 -26.24 10.69
CA VAL A 305 5.74 -25.23 9.64
C VAL A 305 4.38 -24.79 9.15
N GLU A 306 4.17 -23.48 9.12
CA GLU A 306 2.92 -22.88 8.64
C GLU A 306 2.89 -22.82 7.11
N TYR A 307 1.77 -23.23 6.54
CA TYR A 307 1.44 -23.07 5.13
C TYR A 307 0.19 -22.22 4.98
N ARG A 308 0.23 -21.31 4.01
CA ARG A 308 -0.85 -20.37 3.70
C ARG A 308 -1.34 -20.64 2.30
N LYS A 309 -2.65 -20.81 2.13
CA LYS A 309 -3.23 -20.97 0.80
C LYS A 309 -3.28 -19.61 0.10
N VAL A 310 -2.76 -19.56 -1.11
CA VAL A 310 -2.76 -18.37 -1.97
C VAL A 310 -3.29 -18.74 -3.34
N PHE A 311 -4.16 -17.92 -3.90
CA PHE A 311 -4.61 -18.05 -5.27
C PHE A 311 -3.94 -17.00 -6.15
N PHE A 312 -3.12 -17.45 -7.09
CA PHE A 312 -2.41 -16.58 -8.04
C PHE A 312 -3.22 -16.46 -9.33
N TRP A 313 -3.71 -15.26 -9.62
CA TRP A 313 -4.40 -14.94 -10.85
C TRP A 313 -3.41 -14.56 -11.93
N ILE A 314 -3.44 -15.26 -13.07
CA ILE A 314 -2.53 -15.00 -14.20
C ILE A 314 -3.31 -14.61 -15.45
N LYS A 315 -4.38 -15.30 -15.84
CA LYS A 315 -5.10 -15.07 -17.11
C LYS A 315 -6.63 -15.02 -16.90
N PRO A 316 -7.22 -13.85 -16.57
CA PRO A 316 -8.63 -13.73 -16.19
C PRO A 316 -9.62 -14.26 -17.23
N GLU A 317 -9.24 -14.25 -18.50
CA GLU A 317 -10.05 -14.69 -19.64
C GLU A 317 -9.95 -16.20 -19.90
N ALA A 318 -8.99 -16.89 -19.24
CA ALA A 318 -8.83 -18.33 -19.38
C ALA A 318 -9.87 -19.09 -18.55
N ILE A 319 -10.23 -20.30 -19.00
CA ILE A 319 -11.10 -21.24 -18.27
C ILE A 319 -10.56 -21.50 -16.85
N THR A 320 -9.24 -21.56 -16.72
CA THR A 320 -8.52 -21.67 -15.45
C THR A 320 -7.70 -20.40 -15.29
N PRO A 321 -8.22 -19.36 -14.59
CA PRO A 321 -7.62 -18.03 -14.61
C PRO A 321 -6.34 -17.90 -13.79
N GLY A 322 -5.98 -18.95 -13.06
CA GLY A 322 -4.89 -18.95 -12.11
C GLY A 322 -4.70 -20.33 -11.48
N PHE A 323 -3.91 -20.42 -10.41
CA PHE A 323 -3.73 -21.66 -9.66
C PHE A 323 -3.63 -21.39 -8.16
N ILE A 324 -3.93 -22.42 -7.37
CA ILE A 324 -3.81 -22.40 -5.92
C ILE A 324 -2.48 -23.01 -5.54
N GLU A 325 -1.76 -22.36 -4.62
CA GLU A 325 -0.55 -22.89 -4.01
C GLU A 325 -0.64 -22.78 -2.48
N TRP A 326 -0.07 -23.74 -1.76
CA TRP A 326 0.14 -23.66 -0.32
C TRP A 326 1.56 -23.17 -0.08
N LEU A 327 1.73 -21.88 0.21
CA LEU A 327 3.03 -21.26 0.42
C LEU A 327 3.53 -21.56 1.83
N ARG A 328 4.78 -22.02 1.92
CA ARG A 328 5.48 -22.14 3.20
C ARG A 328 5.76 -20.75 3.76
N ILE A 329 5.24 -20.45 4.95
CA ILE A 329 5.41 -19.17 5.62
C ILE A 329 6.44 -19.33 6.75
N GLY A 330 7.65 -18.85 6.49
CA GLY A 330 8.74 -18.86 7.46
C GLY A 330 8.78 -17.62 8.37
N SER A 331 9.79 -17.55 9.23
CA SER A 331 10.09 -16.33 9.98
C SER A 331 10.61 -15.26 9.02
N ILE A 332 10.17 -14.02 9.24
CA ILE A 332 10.73 -12.86 8.54
C ILE A 332 12.23 -12.77 8.88
N PRO A 333 13.14 -12.57 7.90
CA PRO A 333 14.55 -12.38 8.19
C PRO A 333 14.75 -11.17 9.13
N PRO A 334 15.65 -11.26 10.11
CA PRO A 334 16.00 -10.10 10.93
C PRO A 334 16.49 -8.98 10.00
N SER A 335 16.11 -7.74 10.29
CA SER A 335 16.60 -6.59 9.54
C SER A 335 18.12 -6.58 9.60
N THR A 336 18.77 -7.01 8.53
CA THR A 336 20.21 -6.84 8.36
C THR A 336 20.43 -5.34 8.25
N GLN A 337 20.87 -4.72 9.34
CA GLN A 337 21.48 -3.40 9.27
C GLN A 337 22.69 -3.55 8.37
N THR A 338 22.54 -3.21 7.10
CA THR A 338 23.68 -3.05 6.19
C THR A 338 24.47 -1.86 6.72
N ASN A 339 25.52 -2.14 7.48
CA ASN A 339 26.59 -1.19 7.78
C ASN A 339 27.20 -0.71 6.46
N THR A 340 26.57 0.27 5.84
CA THR A 340 27.16 1.09 4.79
C THR A 340 27.59 2.38 5.45
N SER A 341 28.78 2.35 6.01
CA SER A 341 29.53 3.55 6.38
C SER A 341 29.87 4.32 5.10
N ALA A 342 28.93 5.11 4.58
CA ALA A 342 29.22 6.13 3.58
C ALA A 342 28.15 7.22 3.59
N SER A 343 28.60 8.46 3.84
CA SER A 343 27.90 9.74 3.62
C SER A 343 27.11 10.34 4.78
N SER A 344 27.80 10.62 5.88
CA SER A 344 27.40 11.62 6.88
C SER A 344 27.66 13.07 6.42
N SER A 345 27.21 13.45 5.22
CA SER A 345 27.44 14.80 4.67
C SER A 345 26.20 15.68 4.54
N VAL A 346 24.98 15.20 4.83
CA VAL A 346 23.76 15.99 4.58
C VAL A 346 23.29 16.82 5.79
N LEU A 347 23.76 16.54 7.02
CA LEU A 347 23.27 17.23 8.24
C LEU A 347 24.24 18.24 8.88
N LYS A 348 25.40 18.55 8.27
CA LYS A 348 26.37 19.52 8.83
C LYS A 348 26.27 20.96 8.32
N ARG A 349 25.26 21.33 7.53
CA ARG A 349 25.09 22.73 7.07
C ARG A 349 24.08 23.57 7.86
N ALA A 350 23.40 23.01 8.86
CA ALA A 350 22.39 23.75 9.63
C ALA A 350 22.91 24.43 10.91
N SER A 351 24.19 24.28 11.28
CA SER A 351 24.72 24.77 12.57
C SER A 351 25.96 25.67 12.46
N ALA A 352 26.30 26.16 11.26
CA ALA A 352 27.45 27.05 11.06
C ALA A 352 27.09 28.31 10.28
N VAL A 353 26.03 29.03 10.69
CA VAL A 353 25.83 30.46 10.39
C VAL A 353 25.20 31.13 11.61
N SER A 354 25.94 31.13 12.72
CA SER A 354 25.75 32.07 13.83
C SER A 354 27.01 32.05 14.68
N SER A 355 28.00 32.83 14.26
CA SER A 355 29.17 33.24 15.06
C SER A 355 29.55 34.64 14.62
#